data_AF-A0A1S3V475-F1
#
_entry.id   AF-A0A1S3V475-F1
#
_cell.length_a   1.000
_cell.length_b   1.000
_cell.length_c   1.000
_cell.angle_alpha   90.00
_cell.angle_beta   90.00
_cell.angle_gamma   90.00
#
_symmetry.space_group_name_H-M   'P 1'
#
loop_
_entity.id
_entity.type
_entity.pdbx_description
1 polymer ?
#
loop_
_entity_poly.entity_id
_entity_poly.type
_entity_poly.pdbx_seq_one_letter_code
_entity_poly.pdbx_strand_id
1 'polypeptide(L)'
;MAGKKASDGVKQEDGKYKHIADLPKSTFAMRANSSLMEPEIQKIWEENQVFKKVVEKNNGANFILHDDPPYANGDLHTGHALNKILKDTTNRYKVFQAIGVVRGFLRPYSRNELIHKLAYGKR
;
A
#
# COMPACT_ATOMS: atom_id res chain seq x y z
N MET A 1 -0.85 -23.42 40.33
CA MET A 1 -1.84 -24.22 39.56
C MET A 1 -3.14 -23.41 39.46
N ALA A 2 -3.25 -22.51 38.48
CA ALA A 2 -4.46 -21.71 38.27
C ALA A 2 -5.19 -22.26 37.03
N GLY A 3 -6.43 -22.69 37.23
CA GLY A 3 -7.20 -23.49 36.28
C GLY A 3 -7.53 -22.76 34.98
N LYS A 4 -7.28 -23.45 33.86
CA LYS A 4 -7.92 -23.21 32.57
C LYS A 4 -9.45 -23.36 32.75
N LYS A 5 -10.20 -22.26 32.64
CA LYS A 5 -11.63 -22.34 32.29
C LYS A 5 -11.73 -22.34 30.77
N ALA A 6 -12.01 -23.50 30.20
CA ALA A 6 -12.50 -23.61 28.82
C ALA A 6 -13.89 -22.97 28.80
N SER A 7 -14.06 -21.91 28.01
CA SER A 7 -15.37 -21.37 27.70
C SER A 7 -16.03 -22.30 26.69
N ASP A 8 -16.92 -23.17 27.17
CA ASP A 8 -17.77 -23.99 26.33
C ASP A 8 -18.68 -23.06 25.50
N GLY A 9 -18.27 -22.81 24.26
CA GLY A 9 -19.05 -22.06 23.29
C GLY A 9 -20.27 -22.89 22.88
N VAL A 10 -21.45 -22.38 23.24
CA VAL A 10 -22.76 -22.87 22.82
C VAL A 10 -22.76 -23.10 21.30
N LYS A 11 -23.03 -24.34 20.87
CA LYS A 11 -23.21 -24.66 19.44
C LYS A 11 -24.48 -23.99 18.94
N GLN A 12 -24.32 -22.95 18.12
CA GLN A 12 -25.43 -22.28 17.45
C GLN A 12 -26.04 -23.24 16.40
N GLU A 13 -27.32 -23.51 16.55
CA GLU A 13 -28.14 -24.24 15.60
C GLU A 13 -28.26 -23.40 14.32
N ASP A 14 -27.96 -23.98 13.15
CA ASP A 14 -28.03 -23.25 11.88
C ASP A 14 -29.46 -22.76 11.62
N GLY A 15 -29.65 -21.45 11.69
CA GLY A 15 -30.98 -20.82 11.58
C GLY A 15 -31.70 -21.18 10.29
N LYS A 16 -32.97 -21.60 10.41
CA LYS A 16 -33.88 -22.11 9.36
C LYS A 16 -33.94 -21.29 8.05
N TYR A 17 -33.54 -20.01 8.07
CA TYR A 17 -33.62 -19.09 6.92
C TYR A 17 -32.25 -18.66 6.33
N LYS A 18 -31.13 -19.19 6.85
CA LYS A 18 -29.77 -18.81 6.42
C LYS A 18 -29.49 -19.04 4.93
N HIS A 19 -30.18 -20.00 4.31
CA HIS A 19 -30.06 -20.32 2.89
C HIS A 19 -30.84 -19.36 1.96
N ILE A 20 -31.74 -18.54 2.50
CA ILE A 20 -32.55 -17.56 1.76
C ILE A 20 -31.81 -16.21 1.67
N ALA A 21 -30.90 -15.94 2.61
CA ALA A 21 -30.13 -14.70 2.64
C ALA A 21 -28.96 -14.73 1.65
N ASP A 22 -29.03 -13.88 0.62
CA ASP A 22 -27.92 -13.68 -0.32
C ASP A 22 -26.87 -12.73 0.29
N LEU A 23 -26.00 -13.30 1.11
CA LEU A 23 -24.92 -12.56 1.76
C LEU A 23 -23.68 -12.46 0.86
N PRO A 24 -22.96 -11.33 0.89
CA PRO A 24 -21.72 -11.18 0.13
C PRO A 24 -20.67 -12.18 0.63
N LYS A 25 -20.13 -12.97 -0.29
CA LYS A 25 -19.04 -13.92 -0.04
C LYS A 25 -17.78 -13.38 -0.70
N SER A 26 -16.70 -13.26 0.06
CA SER A 26 -15.41 -12.82 -0.45
C SER A 26 -14.28 -13.61 0.20
N THR A 27 -13.27 -13.93 -0.61
CA THR A 27 -11.99 -14.46 -0.13
C THR A 27 -11.09 -13.34 0.42
N PHE A 28 -11.49 -12.07 0.26
CA PHE A 28 -10.78 -10.93 0.80
C PHE A 28 -10.76 -10.98 2.32
N ALA A 29 -9.56 -10.95 2.89
CA ALA A 29 -9.39 -10.96 4.34
C ALA A 29 -9.96 -9.69 4.96
N MET A 30 -10.65 -9.82 6.10
CA MET A 30 -11.16 -8.66 6.84
C MET A 30 -10.04 -7.75 7.37
N ARG A 31 -8.83 -8.29 7.61
CA ARG A 31 -7.65 -7.53 8.02
C ARG A 31 -6.67 -7.43 6.87
N ALA A 32 -6.09 -6.24 6.69
CA ALA A 32 -5.21 -5.94 5.57
C ALA A 32 -3.85 -6.67 5.63
N ASN A 33 -3.34 -7.00 6.82
CA ASN A 33 -2.01 -7.61 7.00
C ASN A 33 -0.89 -6.87 6.23
N SER A 34 -0.91 -5.52 6.27
CA SER A 34 -0.08 -4.65 5.41
C SER A 34 1.42 -4.91 5.53
N SER A 35 1.92 -5.36 6.68
CA SER A 35 3.35 -5.67 6.86
C SER A 35 3.84 -6.81 5.96
N LEU A 36 2.95 -7.76 5.60
CA LEU A 36 3.25 -8.86 4.68
C LEU A 36 2.85 -8.52 3.24
N MET A 37 1.68 -7.91 3.05
CA MET A 37 1.13 -7.63 1.72
C MET A 37 1.87 -6.50 0.99
N GLU A 38 2.31 -5.44 1.68
CA GLU A 38 2.99 -4.31 1.00
C GLU A 38 4.29 -4.74 0.29
N PRO A 39 5.19 -5.53 0.91
CA PRO A 39 6.37 -6.05 0.21
C PRO A 39 6.03 -6.92 -1.03
N GLU A 40 5.02 -7.77 -0.94
CA GLU A 40 4.60 -8.60 -2.07
C GLU A 40 4.09 -7.75 -3.24
N ILE A 41 3.26 -6.74 -2.96
CA ILE A 41 2.76 -5.81 -3.97
C ILE A 41 3.90 -5.05 -4.66
N GLN A 42 4.91 -4.61 -3.91
CA GLN A 42 6.10 -3.96 -4.47
C GLN A 42 6.84 -4.88 -5.43
N LYS A 43 7.06 -6.14 -5.02
CA LYS A 43 7.71 -7.14 -5.85
C LYS A 43 6.94 -7.37 -7.16
N ILE A 44 5.61 -7.47 -7.08
CA ILE A 44 4.75 -7.59 -8.26
C ILE A 44 4.92 -6.37 -9.18
N TRP A 45 4.97 -5.15 -8.64
CA TRP A 45 5.14 -3.94 -9.46
C TRP A 45 6.51 -3.88 -10.15
N GLU A 46 7.56 -4.31 -9.45
CA GLU A 46 8.92 -4.38 -9.98
C GLU A 46 9.05 -5.47 -11.06
N GLU A 47 8.61 -6.70 -10.77
CA GLU A 47 8.62 -7.82 -11.73
C GLU A 47 7.84 -7.47 -13.00
N ASN A 48 6.69 -6.81 -12.86
CA ASN A 48 5.86 -6.41 -13.99
C ASN A 48 6.30 -5.11 -14.66
N GLN A 49 7.34 -4.44 -14.14
CA GLN A 49 7.83 -3.14 -14.64
C GLN A 49 6.68 -2.13 -14.83
N VAL A 50 5.74 -2.10 -13.88
CA VAL A 50 4.46 -1.36 -14.01
C VAL A 50 4.72 0.11 -14.31
N PHE A 51 5.68 0.71 -13.63
CA PHE A 51 6.02 2.10 -13.84
C PHE A 51 6.47 2.40 -15.28
N LYS A 52 7.35 1.57 -15.83
CA LYS A 52 7.84 1.71 -17.20
C LYS A 52 6.68 1.63 -18.20
N LYS A 53 5.81 0.63 -18.05
CA LYS A 53 4.61 0.45 -18.89
C LYS A 53 3.65 1.64 -18.82
N VAL A 54 3.46 2.20 -17.63
CA VAL A 54 2.60 3.37 -17.42
C VAL A 54 3.16 4.60 -18.11
N VAL A 55 4.47 4.83 -18.05
CA VAL A 55 5.13 5.96 -18.73
C VAL A 55 5.09 5.76 -20.25
N GLU A 56 5.36 4.57 -20.75
CA GLU A 56 5.35 4.25 -22.19
C GLU A 56 3.96 4.37 -22.82
N LYS A 57 2.90 4.03 -22.07
CA LYS A 57 1.51 4.18 -22.51
C LYS A 57 1.04 5.63 -22.55
N ASN A 58 1.83 6.55 -21.99
CA ASN A 58 1.39 7.91 -21.77
C ASN A 58 1.65 8.78 -22.99
N ASN A 59 0.58 9.12 -23.70
CA ASN A 59 0.62 9.96 -24.90
C ASN A 59 0.14 11.40 -24.63
N GLY A 60 -0.14 11.75 -23.37
CA GLY A 60 -0.62 13.06 -22.98
C GLY A 60 0.49 14.09 -22.79
N ALA A 61 0.09 15.33 -22.48
CA ALA A 61 1.02 16.41 -22.17
C ALA A 61 1.89 16.07 -20.95
N ASN A 62 3.16 16.48 -20.96
CA ASN A 62 4.07 16.21 -19.86
C ASN A 62 3.76 17.07 -18.63
N PHE A 63 3.64 16.41 -17.49
CA PHE A 63 3.55 16.94 -16.14
C PHE A 63 4.86 16.60 -15.43
N ILE A 64 5.52 17.62 -14.91
CA ILE A 64 6.80 17.49 -14.21
C ILE A 64 6.57 17.99 -12.79
N LEU A 65 6.76 17.11 -11.82
CA LEU A 65 6.74 17.46 -10.40
C LEU A 65 8.19 17.46 -9.89
N HIS A 66 8.73 18.65 -9.63
CA HIS A 66 10.08 18.77 -9.08
C HIS A 66 10.11 18.24 -7.65
N ASP A 67 11.07 17.37 -7.36
CA ASP A 67 11.28 16.78 -6.05
C ASP A 67 12.74 16.99 -5.66
N ASP A 68 12.95 17.89 -4.70
CA ASP A 68 14.29 18.17 -4.20
C ASP A 68 14.85 16.94 -3.46
N PRO A 69 16.15 16.65 -3.59
CA PRO A 69 16.78 15.57 -2.84
C PRO A 69 16.63 15.86 -1.34
N PRO A 70 16.26 14.85 -0.52
CA PRO A 70 16.22 15.04 0.92
C PRO A 70 17.61 15.39 1.44
N TYR A 71 17.69 16.33 2.39
CA TYR A 71 18.93 16.60 3.10
C TYR A 71 19.41 15.34 3.82
N ALA A 72 20.69 15.00 3.70
CA ALA A 72 21.28 13.79 4.27
C ALA A 72 21.56 13.89 5.79
N ASN A 73 20.70 14.58 6.53
CA ASN A 73 20.92 14.94 7.94
C ASN A 73 20.10 14.08 8.90
N GLY A 74 20.35 12.77 8.87
CA GLY A 74 19.79 11.81 9.83
C GLY A 74 18.68 10.94 9.27
N ASP A 75 18.02 10.22 10.17
CA ASP A 75 16.96 9.29 9.81
C ASP A 75 15.75 10.03 9.24
N LEU A 76 14.99 9.31 8.43
CA LEU A 76 13.74 9.86 7.93
C LEU A 76 12.82 10.14 9.15
N HIS A 77 11.76 10.90 8.93
CA HIS A 77 10.68 11.02 9.90
C HIS A 77 9.34 11.11 9.18
N THR A 78 8.24 11.21 9.93
CA THR A 78 6.88 11.31 9.38
C THR A 78 6.70 12.47 8.40
N GLY A 79 7.45 13.56 8.55
CA GLY A 79 7.44 14.69 7.61
C GLY A 79 7.99 14.31 6.23
N HIS A 80 9.06 13.51 6.18
CA HIS A 80 9.55 12.94 4.93
C HIS A 80 8.50 12.03 4.29
N ALA A 81 7.86 11.16 5.09
CA ALA A 81 6.81 10.27 4.60
C ALA A 81 5.63 11.05 4.02
N LEU A 82 5.15 12.09 4.72
CA LEU A 82 4.07 12.94 4.25
C LEU A 82 4.42 13.61 2.91
N ASN A 83 5.62 14.20 2.80
CA ASN A 83 6.06 14.86 1.57
C ASN A 83 6.04 13.89 0.37
N LYS A 84 6.56 12.67 0.55
CA LYS A 84 6.61 11.67 -0.52
C LYS A 84 5.23 11.10 -0.86
N ILE A 85 4.36 10.88 0.13
CA ILE A 85 2.99 10.40 -0.10
C ILE A 85 2.17 11.42 -0.91
N LEU A 86 2.28 12.71 -0.60
CA LEU A 86 1.56 13.76 -1.33
C LEU A 86 2.03 13.87 -2.79
N LYS A 87 3.35 13.80 -3.01
CA LYS A 87 3.95 13.80 -4.36
C LYS A 87 3.51 12.56 -5.15
N ASP A 88 3.54 11.38 -4.55
CA ASP A 88 3.11 10.12 -5.19
C ASP A 88 1.61 10.14 -5.53
N THR A 89 0.76 10.62 -4.61
CA THR A 89 -0.70 10.72 -4.85
C THR A 89 -1.00 11.65 -6.04
N THR A 90 -0.32 12.80 -6.10
CA THR A 90 -0.45 13.75 -7.22
C THR A 90 -0.01 13.12 -8.54
N ASN A 91 1.13 12.42 -8.55
CA ASN A 91 1.63 11.76 -9.75
C ASN A 91 0.69 10.65 -10.24
N ARG A 92 0.18 9.79 -9.34
CA ARG A 92 -0.80 8.75 -9.70
C ARG A 92 -2.09 9.36 -10.25
N TYR A 93 -2.57 10.44 -9.64
CA TYR A 93 -3.76 11.13 -10.12
C TYR A 93 -3.59 11.69 -11.54
N LYS A 94 -2.40 12.20 -11.89
CA LYS A 94 -2.09 12.66 -13.25
C LYS A 94 -1.97 11.52 -14.25
N VAL A 95 -1.38 10.40 -13.85
CA VAL A 95 -1.36 9.16 -14.65
C VAL A 95 -2.78 8.69 -14.96
N PHE A 96 -3.70 8.71 -13.98
CA PHE A 96 -5.09 8.29 -14.20
C PHE A 96 -5.87 9.22 -15.15
N GLN A 97 -5.47 10.48 -15.27
CA GLN A 97 -6.01 11.41 -16.27
C GLN A 97 -5.39 11.28 -17.66
N ALA A 98 -4.53 10.27 -17.88
CA ALA A 98 -3.76 10.09 -19.12
C ALA A 98 -2.88 11.31 -19.49
N ILE A 99 -2.41 12.05 -18.47
CA ILE A 99 -1.42 13.13 -18.64
C ILE A 99 -0.03 12.54 -18.39
N GLY A 100 0.91 12.81 -19.31
CA GLY A 100 2.35 12.46 -19.25
C GLY A 100 2.92 12.76 -17.88
N VAL A 101 3.52 11.82 -17.14
CA VAL A 101 4.30 12.19 -15.93
C VAL A 101 5.77 11.97 -16.23
N VAL A 102 6.48 13.07 -16.49
CA VAL A 102 7.90 13.06 -16.80
C VAL A 102 8.67 13.30 -15.51
N ARG A 103 9.03 12.16 -14.90
CA ARG A 103 10.21 11.92 -14.05
C ARG A 103 10.61 13.06 -13.08
N GLY A 104 10.07 12.96 -11.86
CA GLY A 104 10.72 13.37 -10.61
C GLY A 104 10.56 12.22 -9.62
N PHE A 105 11.49 11.26 -9.65
CA PHE A 105 11.59 10.16 -8.68
C PHE A 105 10.31 9.33 -8.42
N LEU A 106 9.86 8.58 -9.43
CA LEU A 106 8.81 7.55 -9.28
C LEU A 106 9.43 6.17 -9.01
N ARG A 107 10.33 6.07 -8.02
CA ARG A 107 10.45 4.79 -7.31
C ARG A 107 9.37 4.82 -6.24
N PRO A 108 8.40 3.88 -6.27
CA PRO A 108 7.46 3.76 -5.18
C PRO A 108 8.23 3.27 -3.95
N TYR A 109 8.82 4.19 -3.17
CA TYR A 109 9.08 3.87 -1.79
C TYR A 109 7.71 3.64 -1.18
N SER A 110 7.41 2.39 -0.85
CA SER A 110 6.15 2.11 -0.17
C SER A 110 6.09 2.85 1.15
N ARG A 111 4.86 3.13 1.59
CA ARG A 111 4.58 3.63 2.94
C ARG A 111 5.32 2.78 3.99
N ASN A 112 5.39 1.46 3.81
CA ASN A 112 6.18 0.59 4.68
C ASN A 112 7.68 0.57 4.42
N GLU A 113 8.24 0.90 3.26
CA GLU A 113 9.70 0.97 3.06
C GLU A 113 10.28 2.22 3.74
N LEU A 114 9.52 3.32 3.70
CA LEU A 114 9.72 4.49 4.55
C LEU A 114 9.55 4.10 6.03
N ILE A 115 8.40 3.54 6.44
CA ILE A 115 8.16 3.17 7.85
C ILE A 115 9.12 2.10 8.36
N HIS A 116 9.61 1.18 7.54
CA HIS A 116 10.56 0.13 7.92
C HIS A 116 11.98 0.68 8.02
N LYS A 117 12.40 1.63 7.17
CA LYS A 117 13.63 2.42 7.40
C LYS A 117 13.50 3.34 8.62
N LEU A 118 12.31 3.89 8.88
CA LEU A 118 12.00 4.78 10.01
C LEU A 118 11.91 4.06 11.36
N ALA A 119 11.34 2.86 11.39
CA ALA A 119 11.03 2.10 12.61
C ALA A 119 12.03 0.97 12.89
N TYR A 120 12.70 0.46 11.85
CA TYR A 120 13.68 -0.64 11.94
C TYR A 120 15.02 -0.27 11.27
N GLY A 121 15.34 1.02 11.20
CA GLY A 121 16.66 1.53 10.85
C GLY A 121 17.73 0.81 11.68
N LYS A 122 18.36 -0.18 11.07
CA LYS A 122 19.48 -0.92 11.64
C LYS A 122 20.63 0.05 11.89
N ARG A 123 21.14 0.03 13.12
CA ARG A 123 22.58 0.08 13.39
C ARG A 123 23.32 -0.94 12.56
#